data_AF-A0A165XMR7-F1
#
_entry.id   AF-A0A165XMR7-F1
#
_cell.length_a   1.000
_cell.length_b   1.000
_cell.length_c   1.000
_cell.angle_alpha   90.00
_cell.angle_beta   90.00
_cell.angle_gamma   90.00
#
_symmetry.space_group_name_H-M   'P 1'
#
loop_
_entity.id
_entity.type
_entity.pdbx_description
1 polymer ?
#
loop_
_entity_poly.entity_id
_entity_poly.type
_entity_poly.pdbx_seq_one_letter_code
_entity_poly.pdbx_strand_id
1 'polypeptide(L)'
;MRAIERVKSHYKRAKNQIIEVPEWGEKGEAFKVYYDPMTPKQRKRISDEHEGMDAEAFVEVLVMKSQDENGEKLFNADDKHKLLTEADGAIIGRVAMLMLGPCDAKEIEKN
;
A
#
# COMPACT_ATOMS: atom_id res chain seq x y z
N MET A 1 -18.49 21.21 13.01
CA MET A 1 -17.19 20.62 12.60
C MET A 1 -16.75 21.20 11.25
N ARG A 2 -15.54 21.79 11.18
CA ARG A 2 -14.98 22.38 9.95
C ARG A 2 -14.65 21.32 8.90
N ALA A 3 -14.62 21.69 7.62
CA ALA A 3 -14.27 20.78 6.52
C ALA A 3 -12.92 20.08 6.72
N ILE A 4 -11.90 20.81 7.21
CA ILE A 4 -10.57 20.24 7.48
C ILE A 4 -10.60 19.10 8.51
N GLU A 5 -11.45 19.21 9.54
CA GLU A 5 -11.59 18.15 10.54
C GLU A 5 -12.33 16.94 9.97
N ARG A 6 -13.26 17.12 9.02
CA ARG A 6 -13.91 16.02 8.28
C ARG A 6 -12.87 15.23 7.47
N VAL A 7 -11.98 15.92 6.76
CA VAL A 7 -10.91 15.28 5.95
C VAL A 7 -9.93 14.51 6.84
N LYS A 8 -9.46 15.10 7.94
CA LYS A 8 -8.56 14.43 8.90
C LYS A 8 -9.23 13.24 9.56
N SER A 9 -10.50 13.37 9.93
CA SER A 9 -11.29 12.30 10.54
C SER A 9 -11.50 11.13 9.57
N HIS A 10 -11.78 11.41 8.30
CA HIS A 10 -11.82 10.39 7.25
C HIS A 10 -10.49 9.63 7.15
N TYR A 11 -9.37 10.35 7.01
CA TYR A 11 -8.04 9.73 6.90
C TYR A 11 -7.74 8.80 8.08
N LYS A 12 -8.05 9.22 9.32
CA LYS A 12 -7.85 8.39 10.51
C LYS A 12 -8.67 7.09 10.50
N ARG A 13 -9.92 7.14 10.01
CA ARG A 13 -10.78 5.95 9.91
C ARG A 13 -10.37 5.01 8.78
N ALA A 14 -9.77 5.55 7.74
CA ALA A 14 -9.33 4.77 6.58
C ALA A 14 -7.95 4.12 6.78
N LYS A 15 -7.32 4.24 7.95
CA LYS A 15 -6.04 3.58 8.27
C LYS A 15 -6.18 2.05 8.39
N ASN A 16 -5.06 1.35 8.46
CA ASN A 16 -4.98 -0.10 8.68
C ASN A 16 -5.81 -0.92 7.67
N GLN A 17 -5.76 -0.53 6.40
CA GLN A 17 -6.37 -1.29 5.31
C GLN A 17 -5.59 -2.58 5.07
N ILE A 18 -6.28 -3.60 4.56
CA ILE A 18 -5.69 -4.92 4.30
C ILE A 18 -5.87 -5.26 2.83
N ILE A 19 -4.80 -5.74 2.20
CA ILE A 19 -4.82 -6.35 0.88
C ILE A 19 -4.45 -7.82 1.06
N GLU A 20 -5.35 -8.71 0.66
CA GLU A 20 -5.06 -10.13 0.56
C GLU A 20 -4.37 -10.42 -0.77
N VAL A 21 -3.20 -11.06 -0.72
CA VAL A 21 -2.41 -11.45 -1.89
C VAL A 21 -2.30 -12.98 -1.88
N PRO A 22 -3.27 -13.68 -2.51
CA PRO A 22 -3.28 -15.15 -2.57
C PRO A 22 -1.98 -15.73 -3.14
N GLU A 23 -1.36 -15.03 -4.08
CA GLU A 23 -0.15 -15.45 -4.79
C GLU A 23 1.10 -15.48 -3.91
N TRP A 24 1.11 -14.74 -2.79
CA TRP A 24 2.22 -14.73 -1.81
C TRP A 24 1.90 -15.58 -0.57
N GLY A 25 0.70 -16.17 -0.55
CA GLY A 25 0.21 -16.99 0.54
C GLY A 25 0.88 -18.36 0.63
N GLU A 26 0.82 -18.97 1.80
CA GLU A 26 1.27 -20.35 2.03
C GLU A 26 0.11 -21.23 2.50
N LYS A 27 0.14 -22.52 2.14
CA LYS A 27 -0.79 -23.55 2.66
C LYS A 27 -2.28 -23.22 2.52
N GLY A 28 -2.65 -22.41 1.52
CA GLY A 28 -4.04 -22.04 1.22
C GLY A 28 -4.52 -20.77 1.93
N GLU A 29 -3.66 -20.07 2.68
CA GLU A 29 -3.97 -18.77 3.27
C GLU A 29 -3.30 -17.65 2.49
N ALA A 30 -4.06 -16.61 2.13
CA ALA A 30 -3.51 -15.45 1.44
C ALA A 30 -2.57 -14.65 2.34
N PHE A 31 -1.49 -14.12 1.78
CA PHE A 31 -0.61 -13.20 2.51
C PHE A 31 -1.32 -11.86 2.71
N LYS A 32 -1.31 -11.33 3.93
CA LYS A 32 -1.98 -10.08 4.28
C LYS A 32 -1.00 -8.93 4.32
N VAL A 33 -1.21 -7.94 3.46
CA VAL A 33 -0.44 -6.69 3.45
C VAL A 33 -1.29 -5.59 4.05
N TYR A 34 -0.81 -5.02 5.15
CA TYR A 34 -1.44 -3.89 5.81
C TYR A 34 -0.89 -2.59 5.23
N TYR A 35 -1.71 -1.55 5.16
CA TYR A 35 -1.25 -0.21 4.77
C TYR A 35 -2.17 0.91 5.26
N ASP A 36 -1.58 2.08 5.41
CA ASP A 36 -2.32 3.34 5.57
C ASP A 36 -2.56 4.02 4.22
N PRO A 37 -3.68 4.73 3.99
CA PRO A 37 -3.89 5.51 2.78
C PRO A 37 -2.75 6.50 2.52
N MET A 38 -2.46 6.77 1.25
CA MET A 38 -1.44 7.76 0.91
C MET A 38 -1.94 9.20 1.09
N THR A 39 -1.17 9.99 1.83
CA THR A 39 -1.38 11.44 1.89
C THR A 39 -1.01 12.11 0.57
N PRO A 40 -1.53 13.33 0.26
CA PRO A 40 -1.12 14.08 -0.92
C PRO A 40 0.40 14.30 -1.01
N LYS A 41 1.07 14.50 0.13
CA LYS A 41 2.53 14.67 0.19
C LYS A 41 3.27 13.40 -0.24
N GLN A 42 2.80 12.23 0.18
CA GLN A 42 3.41 10.95 -0.24
C GLN A 42 3.19 10.68 -1.72
N ARG A 43 1.99 10.96 -2.24
CA ARG A 43 1.71 10.85 -3.69
C ARG A 43 2.63 11.75 -4.51
N LYS A 44 2.79 13.01 -4.07
CA LYS A 44 3.72 13.94 -4.70
C LYS A 44 5.15 13.41 -4.71
N ARG A 45 5.63 12.80 -3.61
CA ARG A 45 6.97 12.21 -3.56
C ARG A 45 7.19 11.16 -4.65
N ILE A 46 6.25 10.23 -4.83
CA ILE A 46 6.34 9.20 -5.89
C ILE A 46 6.40 9.87 -7.27
N SER A 47 5.52 10.84 -7.53
CA SER A 47 5.48 11.53 -8.83
C SER A 47 6.69 12.43 -9.10
N ASP A 48 7.37 12.91 -8.06
CA ASP A 48 8.60 13.69 -8.20
C ASP A 48 9.81 12.78 -8.44
N GLU A 49 9.79 11.54 -7.92
CA GLU A 49 10.89 10.55 -8.04
C GLU A 49 10.79 9.68 -9.30
N HIS A 50 9.59 9.50 -9.87
CA HIS A 50 9.35 8.63 -11.02
C HIS A 50 8.56 9.33 -12.14
N GLU A 51 8.96 9.11 -13.39
CA GLU A 51 8.25 9.62 -14.57
C GLU A 51 6.99 8.79 -14.88
N GLY A 52 5.98 8.92 -14.04
CA GLY A 52 4.69 8.25 -14.19
C GLY A 52 4.49 7.06 -13.24
N MET A 53 3.48 6.25 -13.53
CA MET A 53 3.13 5.07 -12.73
C MET A 53 3.61 3.80 -13.44
N ASP A 54 4.91 3.53 -13.31
CA ASP A 54 5.60 2.38 -13.90
C ASP A 54 6.04 1.37 -12.83
N ALA A 55 6.82 0.36 -13.25
CA ALA A 55 7.29 -0.70 -12.35
C ALA A 55 8.11 -0.18 -11.16
N GLU A 56 8.96 0.82 -11.36
CA GLU A 56 9.77 1.41 -10.29
C GLU A 56 8.88 2.18 -9.31
N ALA A 57 7.93 2.96 -9.83
CA ALA A 57 6.95 3.67 -8.99
C ALA A 57 6.09 2.69 -8.17
N PHE A 58 5.68 1.55 -8.74
CA PHE A 58 4.92 0.52 -8.01
C PHE A 58 5.75 -0.11 -6.89
N VAL A 59 7.01 -0.45 -7.16
CA VAL A 59 7.91 -0.99 -6.14
C VAL A 59 8.15 0.03 -5.02
N GLU A 60 8.32 1.32 -5.35
CA GLU A 60 8.46 2.37 -4.35
C GLU A 60 7.21 2.49 -3.46
N VAL A 61 6.01 2.39 -4.04
CA VAL A 61 4.76 2.37 -3.27
C VAL A 61 4.74 1.20 -2.28
N LEU A 62 5.12 0.00 -2.73
CA LEU A 62 5.18 -1.18 -1.84
C LEU A 62 6.17 -0.96 -0.70
N VAL A 63 7.40 -0.57 -0.98
CA VAL A 63 8.43 -0.33 0.06
C VAL A 63 7.96 0.76 1.02
N MET A 64 7.34 1.81 0.51
CA MET A 64 6.87 2.93 1.32
C MET A 64 5.67 2.58 2.19
N LYS A 65 4.76 1.69 1.75
CA LYS A 65 3.42 1.56 2.33
C LYS A 65 3.10 0.21 2.92
N SER A 66 3.65 -0.88 2.38
CA SER A 66 3.43 -2.24 2.89
C SER A 66 3.88 -2.36 4.34
N GLN A 67 3.01 -2.92 5.15
CA GLN A 67 3.22 -3.19 6.57
C GLN A 67 2.66 -4.56 6.95
N ASP A 68 3.18 -5.13 8.03
CA ASP A 68 2.58 -6.27 8.70
C ASP A 68 1.42 -5.83 9.63
N GLU A 69 0.82 -6.79 10.35
CA GLU A 69 -0.26 -6.52 11.29
C GLU A 69 0.14 -5.59 12.45
N ASN A 70 1.45 -5.50 12.77
CA ASN A 70 2.00 -4.67 13.82
C ASN A 70 2.37 -3.26 13.31
N GLY A 71 2.28 -3.02 12.00
CA GLY A 71 2.66 -1.76 11.36
C GLY A 71 4.14 -1.67 10.98
N GLU A 72 4.90 -2.76 11.11
CA GLU A 72 6.30 -2.86 10.71
C GLU A 72 6.44 -2.98 9.20
N LYS A 73 7.50 -2.41 8.63
CA LYS A 73 7.72 -2.42 7.17
C LYS A 73 8.00 -3.84 6.69
N LEU A 74 7.25 -4.30 5.69
CA LEU A 74 7.47 -5.60 5.06
C LEU A 74 8.69 -5.61 4.12
N PHE A 75 9.02 -4.46 3.53
CA PHE A 75 10.12 -4.31 2.59
C PHE A 75 10.96 -3.09 2.95
N ASN A 76 12.25 -3.16 2.63
CA ASN A 76 13.19 -2.07 2.79
C ASN A 76 13.77 -1.63 1.43
N ALA A 77 14.72 -0.68 1.45
CA ALA A 77 15.30 -0.15 0.23
C ALA A 77 16.17 -1.18 -0.53
N ASP A 78 16.78 -2.15 0.16
CA ASP A 78 17.63 -3.17 -0.44
C ASP A 78 16.81 -4.23 -1.18
N ASP A 79 15.52 -4.37 -0.84
CA ASP A 79 14.61 -5.31 -1.50
C ASP A 79 14.16 -4.80 -2.89
N LYS A 80 14.31 -3.50 -3.18
CA LYS A 80 13.84 -2.91 -4.45
C LYS A 80 14.37 -3.62 -5.68
N HIS A 81 15.66 -3.96 -5.68
CA HIS A 81 16.27 -4.63 -6.83
C HIS A 81 15.61 -5.99 -7.08
N LYS A 82 15.43 -6.79 -6.03
CA LYS A 82 14.78 -8.11 -6.12
C LYS A 82 13.31 -7.99 -6.52
N LEU A 83 12.59 -6.99 -6.00
CA LEU A 83 11.20 -6.73 -6.40
C LEU A 83 11.08 -6.36 -7.89
N LEU A 84 12.11 -5.77 -8.49
CA LEU A 84 12.13 -5.41 -9.90
C LEU A 84 12.55 -6.57 -10.82
N THR A 85 13.42 -7.46 -10.35
CA THR A 85 14.05 -8.48 -11.20
C THR A 85 13.56 -9.91 -10.94
N GLU A 86 13.02 -10.19 -9.75
CA GLU A 86 12.69 -11.53 -9.26
C GLU A 86 11.23 -11.67 -8.81
N ALA A 87 10.38 -10.65 -9.00
CA ALA A 87 8.96 -10.70 -8.66
C ALA A 87 8.04 -10.57 -9.88
N ASP A 88 6.81 -11.07 -9.74
CA ASP A 88 5.76 -10.91 -10.76
C ASP A 88 5.27 -9.46 -10.79
N GLY A 89 5.68 -8.72 -11.83
CA GLY A 89 5.32 -7.31 -12.01
C GLY A 89 3.82 -7.03 -12.12
N ALA A 90 3.00 -7.98 -12.59
CA ALA A 90 1.56 -7.80 -12.66
C ALA A 90 0.93 -7.81 -11.26
N ILE A 91 1.40 -8.69 -10.38
CA ILE A 91 0.95 -8.75 -8.99
C ILE A 91 1.42 -7.52 -8.21
N ILE A 92 2.68 -7.12 -8.39
CA ILE A 92 3.23 -5.88 -7.79
C ILE A 92 2.39 -4.66 -8.21
N GLY A 93 2.12 -4.51 -9.50
CA GLY A 93 1.29 -3.43 -10.03
C GLY A 93 -0.13 -3.44 -9.45
N ARG A 94 -0.78 -4.61 -9.36
CA ARG A 94 -2.12 -4.73 -8.74
C ARG A 94 -2.11 -4.25 -7.30
N VAL A 95 -1.17 -4.72 -6.49
CA VAL A 95 -1.08 -4.37 -5.06
C VAL A 95 -0.79 -2.87 -4.89
N ALA A 96 0.17 -2.32 -5.65
CA ALA A 96 0.48 -0.89 -5.62
C ALA A 96 -0.73 -0.03 -6.00
N MET A 97 -1.47 -0.42 -7.06
CA MET A 97 -2.65 0.32 -7.50
C MET A 97 -3.78 0.32 -6.46
N LEU A 98 -3.97 -0.78 -5.74
CA LEU A 98 -4.92 -0.83 -4.61
C LEU A 98 -4.50 0.14 -3.48
N MET A 99 -3.19 0.25 -3.20
CA MET A 99 -2.69 1.21 -2.22
C MET A 99 -2.83 2.68 -2.67
N LEU A 100 -2.71 2.92 -3.97
CA LEU A 100 -2.92 4.24 -4.59
C LEU A 100 -4.40 4.59 -4.76
N GLY A 101 -5.31 3.62 -4.68
CA GLY A 101 -6.75 3.85 -4.78
C GLY A 101 -7.31 4.68 -3.62
N PRO A 102 -8.58 5.12 -3.73
CA PRO A 102 -9.31 5.62 -2.58
C PRO A 102 -9.50 4.48 -1.56
N CYS A 103 -9.25 4.75 -0.29
CA CYS A 103 -9.59 3.83 0.78
C CYS A 103 -10.98 4.22 1.30
N ASP A 104 -11.96 3.35 1.10
CA ASP A 104 -13.25 3.48 1.73
C ASP A 104 -13.13 3.10 3.20
N ALA A 105 -13.56 3.98 4.10
CA ALA A 105 -13.49 3.77 5.54
C ALA A 105 -14.50 2.71 6.06
N LYS A 106 -14.79 1.66 5.28
CA LYS A 106 -15.84 0.67 5.60
C LYS A 106 -15.26 -0.63 6.17
N GLU A 107 -15.61 -0.82 7.44
CA GLU A 107 -15.79 -2.06 8.21
C GLU A 107 -14.55 -2.90 8.51
N ILE A 108 -13.68 -2.36 9.37
CA ILE A 108 -12.98 -3.18 10.37
C ILE A 108 -14.01 -3.60 11.44
N GLU A 109 -15.00 -4.39 11.02
CA GLU A 109 -15.92 -5.14 11.89
C GLU A 109 -16.19 -6.47 11.19
N LYS A 110 -15.36 -7.47 11.50
CA LYS A 110 -15.70 -8.89 11.73
C LYS A 110 -14.45 -9.75 11.72
N ASN A 111 -13.91 -10.00 12.92
CA ASN A 111 -13.76 -11.34 13.50
C ASN A 111 -13.01 -11.24 14.83
#